data_AF-A0A6C0JEF7-F1
#
_entry.id   AF-A0A6C0JEF7-F1
#
_cell.length_a   1.000
_cell.length_b   1.000
_cell.length_c   1.000
_cell.angle_alpha   90.00
_cell.angle_beta   90.00
_cell.angle_gamma   90.00
#
_symmetry.space_group_name_H-M   'P 1'
#
loop_
_entity.id
_entity.type
_entity.pdbx_description
1 polymer ?
#
loop_
_entity_poly.entity_id
_entity_poly.type
_entity_poly.pdbx_seq_one_letter_code
_entity_poly.pdbx_strand_id
1 'polypeptide(L)'
;MITELSNKNNQYILLIKGGIPINIANELIDLIDEKSKIKFKSNKRIQFTRTTDGIPDKYKTYILKILKSTDKYGLSNSIISDKITISRHKTNEQILPHYDKNNSNDTTIFKGCIYLSCNIGTTFILEDGSEITPNVEPGDIVLFDINLKHYGNIIPKNIVKYIFGFRLNKQ
;
A
#
# COMPACT_ATOMS: atom_id res chain seq x y z
N MET A 1 1.16 4.77 16.09
CA MET A 1 0.44 3.76 16.90
C MET A 1 0.08 2.58 15.99
N ILE A 2 0.29 1.34 16.41
CA ILE A 2 -0.11 0.15 15.64
C ILE A 2 -1.42 -0.39 16.19
N THR A 3 -2.41 -0.60 15.33
CA THR A 3 -3.71 -1.21 15.65
C THR A 3 -3.86 -2.50 14.86
N GLU A 4 -4.13 -3.61 15.54
CA GLU A 4 -4.55 -4.85 14.90
C GLU A 4 -6.04 -4.73 14.54
N LEU A 5 -6.36 -4.75 13.26
CA LEU A 5 -7.73 -4.70 12.76
C LEU A 5 -8.35 -6.10 12.64
N SER A 6 -7.52 -7.12 12.40
CA SER A 6 -7.89 -8.53 12.47
C SER A 6 -6.67 -9.45 12.60
N ASN A 7 -6.94 -10.66 13.10
CA ASN A 7 -6.03 -11.80 13.23
C ASN A 7 -6.83 -13.12 13.16
N LYS A 8 -7.48 -13.40 12.02
CA LYS A 8 -8.13 -14.70 11.81
C LYS A 8 -7.19 -15.64 11.08
N ASN A 9 -7.17 -16.92 11.48
CA ASN A 9 -6.35 -17.95 10.86
C ASN A 9 -4.85 -17.56 10.75
N ASN A 10 -4.35 -16.76 11.71
CA ASN A 10 -3.00 -16.17 11.72
C ASN A 10 -2.70 -15.23 10.53
N GLN A 11 -3.73 -14.70 9.87
CA GLN A 11 -3.61 -13.65 8.87
C GLN A 11 -3.86 -12.30 9.55
N TYR A 12 -2.89 -11.39 9.47
CA TYR A 12 -2.99 -10.11 10.15
C TYR A 12 -3.39 -9.00 9.18
N ILE A 13 -4.21 -8.08 9.69
CA ILE A 13 -4.46 -6.78 9.08
C ILE A 13 -4.11 -5.72 10.12
N LEU A 14 -3.14 -4.89 9.82
CA LEU A 14 -2.59 -3.89 10.73
C LEU A 14 -2.76 -2.49 10.16
N LEU A 15 -3.11 -1.54 11.02
CA LEU A 15 -3.11 -0.12 10.72
C LEU A 15 -2.06 0.59 11.58
N ILE A 16 -1.16 1.30 10.92
CA ILE A 16 -0.10 2.05 11.54
C ILE A 16 -0.41 3.54 11.34
N LYS A 17 -0.91 4.17 12.39
CA LYS A 17 -1.23 5.60 12.40
C LYS A 17 0.03 6.45 12.39
N GLY A 18 0.09 7.39 11.45
CA GLY A 18 1.22 8.32 11.26
C GLY A 18 2.52 7.59 10.96
N GLY A 19 2.47 6.57 10.09
CA GLY A 19 3.65 5.78 9.73
C GLY A 19 4.72 6.65 9.08
N ILE A 20 4.34 7.50 8.12
CA ILE A 20 5.23 8.53 7.59
C ILE A 20 4.72 9.94 7.92
N PRO A 21 5.61 10.92 8.10
CA PRO A 21 5.23 12.32 8.23
C PRO A 21 4.50 12.85 6.99
N ILE A 22 3.60 13.80 7.17
CA ILE A 22 2.80 14.36 6.06
C ILE A 22 3.65 15.06 4.99
N ASN A 23 4.73 15.74 5.38
CA ASN A 23 5.65 16.35 4.42
C ASN A 23 6.32 15.29 3.53
N ILE A 24 6.64 14.12 4.09
CA ILE A 24 7.18 12.99 3.33
C ILE A 24 6.13 12.42 2.38
N ALA A 25 4.86 12.36 2.79
CA ALA A 25 3.77 11.95 1.92
C ALA A 25 3.59 12.90 0.73
N ASN A 26 3.68 14.21 0.96
CA ASN A 26 3.63 15.24 -0.08
C ASN A 26 4.83 15.15 -1.03
N GLU A 27 6.06 14.98 -0.51
CA GLU A 27 7.26 14.78 -1.34
C GLU A 27 7.12 13.54 -2.24
N LEU A 28 6.50 12.47 -1.74
CA LEU A 28 6.20 11.29 -2.56
C LEU A 28 5.17 11.61 -3.65
N ILE A 29 4.12 12.38 -3.35
CA ILE A 29 3.13 12.82 -4.35
C ILE A 29 3.81 13.65 -5.44
N ASP A 30 4.64 14.63 -5.07
CA ASP A 30 5.34 15.49 -6.03
C ASP A 30 6.25 14.67 -6.95
N LEU A 31 7.00 13.72 -6.38
CA LEU A 31 7.82 12.78 -7.14
C LEU A 31 6.97 11.95 -8.12
N ILE A 32 5.79 11.51 -7.70
CA ILE A 32 4.85 10.76 -8.53
C ILE A 32 4.36 11.62 -9.69
N ASP A 33 3.92 12.84 -9.41
CA ASP A 33 3.34 13.73 -10.41
C ASP A 33 4.38 14.21 -11.42
N GLU A 34 5.60 14.55 -10.97
CA GLU A 34 6.74 14.88 -11.83
C GLU A 34 7.03 13.74 -12.82
N LYS A 35 7.09 12.49 -12.34
CA LYS A 35 7.34 11.32 -13.18
C LYS A 35 6.15 10.91 -14.03
N SER A 36 4.92 11.19 -13.59
CA SER A 36 3.70 10.85 -14.33
C SER A 36 3.57 11.62 -15.65
N LYS A 37 4.23 12.78 -15.75
CA LYS A 37 4.36 13.56 -16.99
C LYS A 37 5.11 12.80 -18.10
N ILE A 38 5.76 11.66 -17.80
CA ILE A 38 6.70 10.97 -18.70
C ILE A 38 6.10 9.80 -19.50
N LYS A 39 4.92 9.21 -19.17
CA LYS A 39 4.23 8.23 -20.06
C LYS A 39 2.85 7.80 -19.52
N PHE A 40 1.79 7.96 -20.31
CA PHE A 40 0.46 7.38 -20.07
C PHE A 40 0.27 6.16 -20.99
N LYS A 41 -0.08 4.99 -20.45
CA LYS A 41 -0.62 3.88 -21.27
C LYS A 41 -2.15 3.95 -21.28
N SER A 42 -2.74 3.65 -22.42
CA SER A 42 -4.13 3.88 -22.85
C SER A 42 -5.22 3.08 -22.11
N ASN A 43 -4.91 2.38 -21.02
CA ASN A 43 -5.86 1.48 -20.37
C ASN A 43 -6.30 2.00 -19.01
N LYS A 44 -7.14 3.06 -18.98
CA LYS A 44 -8.10 3.50 -17.93
C LYS A 44 -7.76 3.30 -16.43
N ARG A 45 -6.48 3.10 -16.12
CA ARG A 45 -5.87 2.90 -14.82
C ARG A 45 -4.46 3.44 -14.97
N ILE A 46 -4.14 4.51 -14.26
CA ILE A 46 -2.74 4.96 -14.17
C ILE A 46 -2.13 4.24 -12.97
N GLN A 47 -1.79 2.97 -13.17
CA GLN A 47 -0.89 2.26 -12.28
C GLN A 47 0.52 2.44 -12.82
N PHE A 48 1.31 3.28 -12.16
CA PHE A 48 2.74 3.31 -12.40
C PHE A 48 3.34 2.14 -11.61
N THR A 49 3.46 0.99 -12.27
CA THR A 49 4.30 -0.08 -11.77
C THR A 49 5.74 0.32 -12.08
N ARG A 50 6.40 1.03 -11.17
CA ARG A 50 7.84 1.28 -11.27
C ARG A 50 8.54 0.06 -10.68
N THR A 51 8.91 -0.85 -11.57
CA THR A 51 10.04 -1.73 -11.35
C THR A 51 11.31 -0.90 -11.62
N THR A 52 12.29 -0.99 -10.71
CA THR A 52 13.74 -0.76 -10.89
C THR A 52 14.40 0.61 -10.74
N ASP A 53 13.75 1.77 -10.88
CA ASP A 53 14.49 3.05 -10.67
C ASP A 53 14.57 3.52 -9.21
N GLY A 54 14.01 2.73 -8.29
CA GLY A 54 14.06 2.94 -6.85
C GLY A 54 13.19 4.11 -6.36
N ILE A 55 12.50 3.89 -5.26
CA ILE A 55 12.19 4.99 -4.36
C ILE A 55 13.52 5.44 -3.74
N PRO A 56 13.80 6.74 -3.60
CA PRO A 56 14.97 7.20 -2.87
C PRO A 56 15.09 6.51 -1.51
N ASP A 57 16.30 6.04 -1.17
CA ASP A 57 16.51 5.19 0.00
C ASP A 57 16.01 5.83 1.31
N LYS A 58 15.99 7.17 1.39
CA LYS A 58 15.41 7.91 2.51
C LYS A 58 13.99 7.44 2.86
N TYR A 59 13.15 7.13 1.86
CA TYR A 59 11.77 6.69 2.10
C TYR A 59 11.69 5.21 2.53
N LYS A 60 12.59 4.37 2.02
CA LYS A 60 12.73 2.98 2.50
C LYS A 60 13.13 2.96 3.97
N THR A 61 14.03 3.86 4.39
CA THR A 61 14.45 3.99 5.79
C THR A 61 13.26 4.25 6.72
N TYR A 62 12.28 5.09 6.32
CA TYR A 62 11.07 5.30 7.12
C TYR A 62 10.27 4.01 7.27
N ILE A 63 10.03 3.29 6.17
CA ILE A 63 9.29 2.02 6.20
C ILE A 63 10.02 1.01 7.08
N LEU A 64 11.32 0.81 6.88
CA LEU A 64 12.13 -0.11 7.69
C LEU A 64 12.12 0.26 9.19
N LYS A 65 12.18 1.55 9.53
CA LYS A 65 12.08 2.01 10.92
C LYS A 65 10.73 1.62 11.55
N ILE A 66 9.65 1.74 10.78
CA ILE A 66 8.32 1.34 11.22
C ILE A 66 8.25 -0.18 11.40
N LEU A 67 8.81 -0.96 10.47
CA LEU A 67 8.79 -2.43 10.55
C LEU A 67 9.49 -2.94 11.81
N LYS A 68 10.52 -2.26 12.32
CA LYS A 68 11.13 -2.62 13.62
C LYS A 68 10.12 -2.64 14.78
N SER A 69 9.07 -1.82 14.72
CA SER A 69 8.00 -1.81 15.73
C SER A 69 6.94 -2.90 15.52
N THR A 70 7.05 -3.71 14.47
CA THR A 70 6.11 -4.78 14.11
C THR A 70 6.65 -6.19 14.43
N ASP A 71 7.64 -6.29 15.34
CA ASP A 71 8.28 -7.55 15.74
C ASP A 71 7.30 -8.59 16.28
N LYS A 72 6.29 -8.15 17.05
CA LYS A 72 5.17 -8.99 17.53
C LYS A 72 4.48 -9.77 16.41
N TYR A 73 4.51 -9.24 15.18
CA TYR A 73 3.86 -9.82 13.99
C TYR A 73 4.85 -10.52 13.05
N GLY A 74 6.12 -10.67 13.46
CA GLY A 74 7.16 -11.33 12.66
C GLY A 74 7.66 -10.51 11.47
N LEU A 75 7.38 -9.20 11.43
CA LEU A 75 7.67 -8.34 10.27
C LEU A 75 8.96 -7.51 10.41
N SER A 76 9.56 -7.47 11.60
CA SER A 76 10.76 -6.68 11.92
C SER A 76 11.97 -6.97 11.03
N ASN A 77 12.14 -8.23 10.63
CA ASN A 77 13.23 -8.70 9.78
C ASN A 77 12.84 -8.81 8.29
N SER A 78 11.68 -8.28 7.90
CA SER A 78 11.23 -8.37 6.51
C SER A 78 12.03 -7.44 5.59
N ILE A 79 12.19 -7.87 4.33
CA ILE A 79 12.82 -7.05 3.29
C ILE A 79 11.73 -6.44 2.40
N ILE A 80 11.83 -5.16 2.10
CA ILE A 80 10.94 -4.50 1.14
C ILE A 80 11.30 -5.01 -0.27
N SER A 81 10.33 -5.62 -0.95
CA SER A 81 10.44 -6.04 -2.34
C SER A 81 10.74 -4.85 -3.26
N ASP A 82 11.54 -5.09 -4.30
CA ASP A 82 11.90 -4.09 -5.32
C ASP A 82 10.70 -3.59 -6.14
N LYS A 83 9.54 -4.25 -6.01
CA LYS A 83 8.30 -3.86 -6.68
C LYS A 83 7.52 -2.89 -5.81
N ILE A 84 7.61 -1.62 -6.15
CA ILE A 84 6.80 -0.56 -5.57
C ILE A 84 5.75 -0.13 -6.58
N THR A 85 4.51 -0.07 -6.11
CA THR A 85 3.36 0.30 -6.91
C THR A 85 2.87 1.65 -6.46
N ILE A 86 2.84 2.60 -7.39
CA ILE A 86 2.15 3.85 -7.16
C ILE A 86 0.86 3.79 -7.97
N SER A 87 -0.26 4.06 -7.30
CA SER A 87 -1.54 4.15 -7.97
C SER A 87 -2.10 5.55 -7.86
N ARG A 88 -2.46 6.10 -9.03
CA ARG A 88 -3.24 7.31 -9.17
C ARG A 88 -4.59 6.91 -9.73
N HIS A 89 -5.65 7.10 -8.95
CA HIS A 89 -7.00 6.76 -9.38
C HIS A 89 -7.79 8.03 -9.69
N LYS A 90 -8.40 8.08 -10.88
CA LYS A 90 -9.30 9.15 -11.29
C LYS A 90 -10.75 8.80 -10.98
N THR A 91 -11.63 9.79 -11.12
CA THR A 91 -13.09 9.64 -11.00
C THR A 91 -13.61 8.41 -11.74
N ASN A 92 -14.48 7.65 -11.06
CA ASN A 92 -15.12 6.44 -11.55
C ASN A 92 -14.17 5.25 -11.80
N GLU A 93 -12.89 5.35 -11.42
CA GLU A 93 -11.99 4.21 -11.44
C GLU A 93 -12.12 3.39 -10.15
N GLN A 94 -12.03 2.07 -10.28
CA GLN A 94 -12.08 1.10 -9.19
C GLN A 94 -10.92 0.11 -9.34
N ILE A 95 -10.39 -0.41 -8.23
CA ILE A 95 -9.58 -1.63 -8.27
C ILE A 95 -10.52 -2.78 -7.97
N LEU A 96 -10.66 -3.73 -8.89
CA LEU A 96 -11.46 -4.93 -8.68
C LEU A 96 -10.81 -5.87 -7.63
N PRO A 97 -11.59 -6.71 -6.93
CA PRO A 97 -11.07 -7.69 -5.98
C PRO A 97 -10.02 -8.63 -6.58
N HIS A 98 -8.81 -8.61 -6.01
CA HIS A 98 -7.68 -9.40 -6.45
C HIS A 98 -6.77 -9.81 -5.28
N TYR A 99 -5.89 -10.78 -5.55
CA TYR A 99 -4.78 -11.14 -4.67
C TYR A 99 -3.51 -10.51 -5.21
N ASP A 100 -2.61 -10.10 -4.32
CA ASP A 100 -1.34 -9.47 -4.71
C ASP A 100 -0.18 -10.48 -4.86
N LYS A 101 -0.47 -11.78 -4.69
CA LYS A 101 0.51 -12.86 -4.79
C LYS A 101 0.97 -13.06 -6.25
N ASN A 102 2.28 -12.90 -6.45
CA ASN A 102 3.03 -13.20 -7.68
C ASN A 102 2.71 -14.56 -8.27
N ASN A 103 3.15 -15.60 -7.56
CA ASN A 103 3.22 -17.01 -7.95
C ASN A 103 3.41 -17.88 -6.68
N SER A 104 3.43 -19.21 -6.79
CA SER A 104 3.68 -20.14 -5.68
C SER A 104 5.06 -20.01 -5.02
N ASN A 105 6.06 -19.50 -5.76
CA ASN A 105 7.44 -19.31 -5.29
C ASN A 105 7.72 -17.89 -4.78
N ASP A 106 6.67 -17.07 -4.59
CA ASP A 106 6.81 -15.71 -4.10
C ASP A 106 7.09 -15.73 -2.59
N THR A 107 8.24 -15.21 -2.16
CA THR A 107 8.61 -15.07 -0.73
C THR A 107 7.91 -13.88 -0.06
N THR A 108 7.07 -13.15 -0.80
CA THR A 108 6.21 -12.10 -0.25
C THR A 108 5.30 -12.71 0.81
N ILE A 109 5.30 -12.10 1.99
CA ILE A 109 4.42 -12.47 3.12
C ILE A 109 3.35 -11.41 3.37
N PHE A 110 3.66 -10.13 3.11
CA PHE A 110 2.75 -9.02 3.40
C PHE A 110 2.72 -8.00 2.26
N LYS A 111 1.56 -7.36 2.12
CA LYS A 111 1.39 -6.14 1.33
C LYS A 111 1.30 -4.95 2.27
N GLY A 112 2.04 -3.90 1.96
CA GLY A 112 1.92 -2.59 2.60
C GLY A 112 1.35 -1.54 1.65
N CYS A 113 0.49 -0.68 2.18
CA CYS A 113 -0.11 0.44 1.48
C CYS A 113 0.01 1.71 2.34
N ILE A 114 0.82 2.66 1.89
CA ILE A 114 0.94 3.99 2.48
C ILE A 114 -0.04 4.93 1.78
N TYR A 115 -0.91 5.56 2.56
CA TYR A 115 -1.90 6.50 2.05
C TYR A 115 -1.30 7.90 2.03
N LEU A 116 -1.29 8.57 0.87
CA LEU A 116 -0.57 9.84 0.74
C LEU A 116 -1.48 11.07 0.73
N SER A 117 -2.74 10.95 0.34
CA SER A 117 -3.59 12.11 -0.04
C SER A 117 -4.98 12.12 0.59
N CYS A 118 -5.70 11.00 0.59
CA CYS A 118 -7.04 10.96 1.18
C CYS A 118 -7.45 9.55 1.62
N ASN A 119 -8.47 9.53 2.48
CA ASN A 119 -9.17 8.34 2.96
C ASN A 119 -10.33 7.92 2.03
N ILE A 120 -10.55 8.64 0.94
CA ILE A 120 -11.63 8.34 0.01
C ILE A 120 -11.19 7.25 -0.95
N GLY A 121 -12.04 6.22 -1.12
CA GLY A 121 -11.73 5.05 -1.93
C GLY A 121 -10.81 4.04 -1.25
N THR A 122 -10.82 3.97 0.09
CA THR A 122 -10.04 3.05 0.96
C THR A 122 -9.87 1.64 0.40
N THR A 123 -8.74 1.03 0.72
CA THR A 123 -8.53 -0.40 0.44
C THR A 123 -9.42 -1.23 1.36
N PHE A 124 -10.32 -2.00 0.77
CA PHE A 124 -11.09 -3.01 1.45
C PHE A 124 -10.32 -4.32 1.42
N ILE A 125 -10.26 -4.99 2.57
CA ILE A 125 -9.58 -6.28 2.72
C ILE A 125 -10.64 -7.31 3.07
N LEU A 126 -10.70 -8.38 2.29
CA LEU A 126 -11.65 -9.46 2.47
C LEU A 126 -10.96 -10.60 3.22
N GLU A 127 -11.46 -10.91 4.40
CA GLU A 127 -11.00 -12.00 5.27
C GLU A 127 -12.21 -12.90 5.57
N ASP A 128 -12.15 -14.17 5.13
CA ASP A 128 -13.24 -15.14 5.27
C ASP A 128 -14.61 -14.62 4.79
N GLY A 129 -14.61 -13.85 3.69
CA GLY A 129 -15.82 -13.25 3.12
C GLY A 129 -16.33 -11.99 3.83
N SER A 130 -15.74 -11.63 4.97
CA SER A 130 -16.04 -10.38 5.68
C SER A 130 -15.15 -9.24 5.17
N GLU A 131 -15.72 -8.04 5.05
CA GLU A 131 -14.99 -6.85 4.63
C GLU A 131 -14.44 -6.08 5.84
N ILE A 132 -13.14 -5.81 5.80
CA ILE A 132 -12.45 -4.97 6.76
C ILE A 132 -12.05 -3.68 6.06
N THR A 133 -12.49 -2.55 6.62
CA THR A 133 -12.20 -1.21 6.11
C THR A 133 -11.32 -0.45 7.11
N PRO A 134 -10.02 -0.30 6.83
CA PRO A 134 -9.15 0.52 7.66
C PRO A 134 -9.56 2.00 7.61
N ASN A 135 -9.83 2.62 8.76
CA ASN A 135 -10.02 4.07 8.82
C ASN A 135 -8.66 4.78 8.75
N VAL A 136 -8.26 5.23 7.56
CA VAL A 136 -6.91 5.75 7.26
C VAL A 136 -6.90 7.26 7.11
N GLU A 137 -5.76 7.88 7.37
CA GLU A 137 -5.45 9.28 7.08
C GLU A 137 -4.14 9.36 6.25
N PRO A 138 -3.86 10.50 5.60
CA PRO A 138 -2.57 10.72 4.96
C PRO A 138 -1.39 10.48 5.91
N GLY A 139 -0.43 9.65 5.49
CA GLY A 139 0.72 9.21 6.27
C GLY A 139 0.52 7.85 6.96
N ASP A 140 -0.71 7.33 7.02
CA ASP A 140 -0.97 6.00 7.58
C ASP A 140 -0.49 4.88 6.67
N ILE A 141 -0.17 3.74 7.28
CA ILE A 141 0.19 2.51 6.59
C ILE A 141 -0.78 1.40 6.97
N VAL A 142 -1.34 0.74 5.97
CA VAL A 142 -2.05 -0.53 6.16
C VAL A 142 -1.12 -1.66 5.73
N LEU A 143 -0.88 -2.62 6.62
CA LEU A 143 -0.18 -3.87 6.32
C LEU A 143 -1.18 -5.02 6.38
N PHE A 144 -1.15 -5.94 5.43
CA PHE A 144 -1.99 -7.13 5.47
C PHE A 144 -1.30 -8.33 4.83
N ASP A 145 -1.66 -9.53 5.29
CA ASP A 145 -1.14 -10.79 4.75
C ASP A 145 -1.37 -10.87 3.23
N ILE A 146 -0.35 -11.29 2.48
CA ILE A 146 -0.38 -11.29 1.00
C ILE A 146 -1.49 -12.18 0.42
N ASN A 147 -1.94 -13.17 1.18
CA ASN A 147 -2.97 -14.12 0.76
C ASN A 147 -4.38 -13.60 0.98
N LEU A 148 -4.55 -12.38 1.52
CA LEU A 148 -5.86 -11.74 1.64
C LEU A 148 -6.25 -11.07 0.32
N LYS A 149 -7.52 -11.27 -0.06
CA LYS A 149 -8.10 -10.60 -1.22
C LYS A 149 -8.37 -9.15 -0.85
N HIS A 150 -8.10 -8.22 -1.74
CA HIS A 150 -8.35 -6.81 -1.46
C HIS A 150 -8.75 -6.05 -2.73
N TYR A 151 -9.35 -4.88 -2.52
CA TYR A 151 -9.85 -4.04 -3.59
C TYR A 151 -9.94 -2.59 -3.14
N GLY A 152 -10.19 -1.66 -4.08
CA GLY A 152 -10.37 -0.24 -3.76
C GLY A 152 -11.73 0.22 -4.25
N ASN A 153 -12.44 1.04 -3.47
CA ASN A 153 -13.73 1.58 -3.92
C ASN A 153 -13.59 2.42 -5.19
N ILE A 154 -14.73 2.68 -5.82
CA ILE A 154 -14.86 3.71 -6.85
C ILE A 154 -14.42 5.05 -6.27
N ILE A 155 -13.53 5.75 -6.97
CA ILE A 155 -13.13 7.11 -6.59
C ILE A 155 -14.23 8.09 -7.00
N PRO A 156 -14.75 8.93 -6.08
CA PRO A 156 -15.75 9.95 -6.40
C PRO A 156 -15.23 10.98 -7.41
N LYS A 157 -16.17 11.80 -7.90
CA LYS A 157 -15.86 12.86 -8.87
C LYS A 157 -14.86 13.87 -8.31
N ASN A 158 -13.86 14.23 -9.11
CA ASN A 158 -12.81 15.23 -8.83
C ASN A 158 -11.84 14.89 -7.70
N ILE A 159 -11.75 13.62 -7.30
CA ILE A 159 -10.77 13.17 -6.30
C ILE A 159 -9.64 12.43 -7.00
N VAL A 160 -8.42 12.66 -6.53
CA VAL A 160 -7.24 11.89 -6.93
C VAL A 160 -6.70 11.19 -5.69
N LYS A 161 -6.69 9.86 -5.74
CA LYS A 161 -6.11 9.04 -4.67
C LYS A 161 -4.70 8.65 -5.04
N TYR A 162 -3.76 8.94 -4.14
CA TYR A 162 -2.37 8.50 -4.18
C TYR A 162 -2.13 7.47 -3.08
N ILE A 163 -1.76 6.26 -3.50
CA ILE A 163 -1.24 5.22 -2.62
C ILE A 163 0.14 4.81 -3.10
N PHE A 164 1.00 4.59 -2.13
CA PHE A 164 2.27 3.95 -2.32
C PHE A 164 2.25 2.55 -1.73
N GLY A 165 2.24 1.55 -2.60
CA GLY A 165 2.21 0.14 -2.23
C GLY A 165 3.60 -0.48 -2.32
N PHE A 166 3.94 -1.33 -1.35
CA PHE A 166 5.17 -2.11 -1.32
C PHE A 166 4.88 -3.52 -0.81
N ARG A 167 5.74 -4.48 -1.13
CA ARG A 167 5.62 -5.86 -0.64
C ARG A 167 6.74 -6.16 0.35
N LEU A 168 6.48 -7.06 1.29
CA LEU A 168 7.45 -7.51 2.28
C LEU A 168 7.74 -8.98 2.04
N ASN A 169 9.02 -9.31 1.87
CA ASN A 169 9.50 -10.67 1.72
C ASN A 169 10.06 -11.19 3.04
N LYS A 170 9.89 -12.49 3.26
CA LYS A 170 10.62 -13.20 4.31
C LYS A 170 12.11 -13.23 3.95
N GLN A 171 12.97 -13.00 4.95
CA GLN A 171 14.41 -13.27 4.84
C GLN A 171 14.69 -14.76 4.68
#